data_AF-W9YAY2-F1
#
_entry.id   AF-W9YAY2-F1
#
_cell.length_a   1.000
_cell.length_b   1.000
_cell.length_c   1.000
_cell.angle_alpha   90.00
_cell.angle_beta   90.00
_cell.angle_gamma   90.00
#
_symmetry.space_group_name_H-M   'P 1'
#
loop_
_entity.id
_entity.type
_entity.pdbx_description
1 polymer ?
#
loop_
_entity_poly.entity_id
_entity_poly.type
_entity_poly.pdbx_seq_one_letter_code
_entity_poly.pdbx_strand_id
1 'polypeptide(L)'
;MPPPPSPLSTVPVLLLKTRSHPHDAYEEYFSTTPVTTTPTATTGEDERATSSFSFVPQFVPVLEHRPNTESLGALKRALQSGTLGQQYGGMIFTSQRAVEAWAEVVKSVERELPPTEDRTTELDSFEQERTIQVFGPGTGVIGSQPGANSGEASQHVTDSEHVDDDFSFPLYTVGPATSRALNTLVAESSTTTKKASPFTRLRPSVLGAQTGTGGNLAQYILSHYNGLDDRKLYTHHDSWRWPVTSTLGPTRGEPRSDAAKDDERERLRKKGLLFLVGEQRRDIIPKTLMDAKGKLAPQQRIAVDEVEVYATDVVGSFEDDFTLRLSSFKSEGHKVVAVVVFSPQGCEAMLRALGFIDDTHKLTESAVNRWNAIPRPCAVPDQEEEQRQLYVVVTIGPTTRDHLKTKFGFDADVCAVKPSPQGVGEGLKAFLHSKGLV
;
A
#
# COMPACT_ATOMS: atom_id res chain seq x y z
N MET A 1 12.57 10.67 42.73
CA MET A 1 11.83 10.87 41.46
C MET A 1 11.58 12.36 41.35
N PRO A 2 12.07 13.06 40.31
CA PRO A 2 11.81 14.49 40.17
C PRO A 2 10.29 14.74 40.02
N PRO A 3 9.76 15.87 40.52
CA PRO A 3 8.34 16.18 40.37
C PRO A 3 7.98 16.30 38.89
N PRO A 4 6.74 15.95 38.49
CA PRO A 4 6.29 16.18 37.13
C PRO A 4 6.40 17.68 36.80
N PRO A 5 6.83 18.04 35.57
CA PRO A 5 6.96 19.43 35.18
C PRO A 5 5.59 20.13 35.29
N SER A 6 5.59 21.36 35.78
CA SER A 6 4.36 22.15 35.87
C SER A 6 3.83 22.46 34.46
N PRO A 7 2.51 22.59 34.25
CA PRO A 7 1.94 22.88 32.94
C PRO A 7 2.48 24.18 32.31
N LEU A 8 2.97 25.10 33.15
CA LEU A 8 3.66 26.34 32.75
C LEU A 8 5.05 26.13 32.14
N SER A 9 5.64 24.94 32.28
CA SER A 9 6.97 24.57 31.77
C SER A 9 6.92 23.57 30.61
N THR A 10 5.74 23.35 30.03
CA THR A 10 5.56 22.37 28.96
C THR A 10 4.77 22.95 27.79
N VAL A 11 5.13 22.52 26.58
CA VAL A 11 4.47 22.91 25.33
C VAL A 11 3.89 21.65 24.68
N PRO A 12 2.56 21.48 24.68
CA PRO A 12 1.93 20.39 23.94
C PRO A 12 2.19 20.52 22.43
N VAL A 13 2.50 19.38 21.79
CA VAL A 13 2.76 19.30 20.35
C VAL A 13 1.79 18.30 19.72
N LEU A 14 0.75 18.82 19.07
CA LEU A 14 -0.22 18.02 18.32
C LEU A 14 0.35 17.63 16.97
N LEU A 15 0.65 16.34 16.81
CA LEU A 15 1.17 15.73 15.59
C LEU A 15 -0.03 15.23 14.76
N LEU A 16 -0.36 15.94 13.67
CA LEU A 16 -1.47 15.62 12.78
C LEU A 16 -1.12 14.47 11.83
N LYS A 17 -0.84 13.30 12.40
CA LYS A 17 -0.53 12.04 11.71
C LYS A 17 -0.87 10.85 12.59
N THR A 18 -1.04 9.69 11.96
CA THR A 18 -1.12 8.42 12.68
C THR A 18 0.25 8.04 13.25
N ARG A 19 0.30 7.61 14.52
CA ARG A 19 1.52 7.13 15.18
C ARG A 19 2.07 5.90 14.46
N SER A 20 3.34 5.93 14.10
CA SER A 20 4.07 4.78 13.55
C SER A 20 4.34 3.74 14.64
N HIS A 21 4.29 2.45 14.28
CA HIS A 21 4.52 1.32 15.19
C HIS A 21 5.73 0.49 14.73
N PRO A 22 6.54 -0.07 15.65
CA PRO A 22 6.41 0.01 17.12
C PRO A 22 6.88 1.34 17.74
N HIS A 23 7.73 2.08 17.04
CA HIS A 23 8.31 3.35 17.49
C HIS A 23 8.04 4.47 16.48
N ASP A 24 7.84 5.71 16.96
CA ASP A 24 7.66 6.89 16.12
C ASP A 24 8.77 7.91 16.37
N ALA A 25 9.52 8.24 15.32
CA ALA A 25 10.67 9.14 15.41
C ALA A 25 10.30 10.58 15.87
N TYR A 26 9.05 11.02 15.67
CA TYR A 26 8.60 12.32 16.17
C TYR A 26 8.36 12.28 17.69
N GLU A 27 7.76 11.20 18.18
CA GLU A 27 7.55 11.00 19.61
C GLU A 27 8.87 10.94 20.37
N GLU A 28 9.83 10.14 19.87
CA GLU A 28 11.17 10.04 20.45
C GLU A 28 11.86 11.41 20.50
N TYR A 29 11.85 12.14 19.40
CA TYR A 29 12.50 13.45 19.30
C TYR A 29 11.88 14.48 20.25
N PHE A 30 10.55 14.64 20.23
CA PHE A 30 9.87 15.65 21.05
C PHE A 30 9.86 15.29 22.54
N SER A 31 9.85 14.00 22.89
CA SER A 31 9.87 13.58 24.31
C SER A 31 11.26 13.73 24.96
N THR A 32 12.34 13.72 24.17
CA THR A 32 13.72 13.70 24.70
C THR A 32 14.47 15.02 24.59
N THR A 33 13.92 16.01 23.87
CA THR A 33 14.60 17.28 23.62
C THR A 33 14.11 18.36 24.60
N PRO A 34 14.78 18.58 25.75
CA PRO A 34 14.53 19.76 26.56
C PRO A 34 14.96 21.00 25.79
N VAL A 35 14.27 22.10 26.01
CA VAL A 35 14.65 23.39 25.45
C VAL A 35 15.09 24.29 26.58
N THR A 36 16.35 24.72 26.50
CA THR A 36 16.96 25.59 27.49
C THR A 36 16.88 27.03 26.99
N THR A 37 16.36 27.92 27.82
CA THR A 37 16.50 29.36 27.63
C THR A 37 17.93 29.78 27.98
N THR A 38 18.73 30.17 27.00
CA THR A 38 19.95 30.94 27.27
C THR A 38 19.55 32.41 27.39
N PRO A 39 19.79 33.09 28.53
CA PRO A 39 19.59 34.53 28.62
C PRO A 39 20.59 35.22 27.70
N THR A 40 20.09 36.08 26.83
CA THR A 40 20.90 36.99 26.02
C THR A 40 21.80 37.80 26.97
N ALA A 41 23.12 37.68 26.77
CA ALA A 41 24.12 38.29 27.63
C ALA A 41 23.99 39.82 27.65
N THR A 42 23.46 40.35 28.76
CA THR A 42 23.76 41.71 29.24
C THR A 42 24.18 41.58 30.70
N THR A 43 25.46 41.86 30.90
CA THR A 43 26.21 42.08 32.15
C THR A 43 25.36 42.44 33.37
N GLY A 44 25.41 41.60 34.40
CA GLY A 44 24.90 41.90 35.74
C GLY A 44 24.74 40.63 36.56
N GLU A 45 25.50 40.53 37.64
CA GLU A 45 25.49 39.43 38.61
C GLU A 45 24.11 39.33 39.28
N ASP A 46 23.30 38.37 38.85
CA ASP A 46 22.14 37.86 39.58
C ASP A 46 21.96 36.40 39.13
N GLU A 47 22.00 35.44 40.06
CA GLU A 47 21.62 34.04 39.82
C GLU A 47 20.14 33.96 39.43
N ARG A 48 19.82 34.16 38.15
CA ARG A 48 18.44 34.06 37.62
C ARG A 48 18.21 32.72 36.93
N ALA A 49 17.17 32.03 37.40
CA ALA A 49 16.77 30.69 37.00
C ALA A 49 16.66 30.52 35.46
N THR A 50 17.41 29.56 34.91
CA THR A 50 17.18 29.03 33.56
C THR A 50 15.83 28.32 33.52
N SER A 51 14.83 28.89 32.87
CA SER A 51 13.53 28.23 32.66
C SER A 51 13.68 27.20 31.54
N SER A 52 13.82 25.92 31.90
CA SER A 52 13.76 24.81 30.95
C SER A 52 12.31 24.45 30.66
N PHE A 53 11.95 24.29 29.39
CA PHE A 53 10.66 23.72 29.01
C PHE A 53 10.82 22.43 28.22
N SER A 54 9.79 21.57 28.26
CA SER A 54 9.76 20.32 27.49
C SER A 54 8.56 20.27 26.55
N PHE A 55 8.71 19.54 25.46
CA PHE A 55 7.61 19.25 24.55
C PHE A 55 6.85 18.00 25.01
N VAL A 56 5.53 18.00 24.79
CA VAL A 56 4.66 16.84 25.07
C VAL A 56 3.96 16.44 23.78
N PRO A 57 4.49 15.46 23.01
CA PRO A 57 3.89 15.06 21.75
C PRO A 57 2.59 14.28 21.95
N GLN A 58 1.57 14.60 21.17
CA GLN A 58 0.32 13.85 21.10
C GLN A 58 -0.12 13.66 19.64
N PHE A 59 -0.49 12.44 19.26
CA PHE A 59 -0.93 12.12 17.91
C PHE A 59 -2.42 12.34 17.74
N VAL A 60 -2.79 12.98 16.63
CA VAL A 60 -4.18 13.10 16.17
C VAL A 60 -4.25 12.54 14.75
N PRO A 61 -4.84 11.33 14.57
CA PRO A 61 -5.01 10.75 13.25
C PRO A 61 -5.89 11.65 12.38
N VAL A 62 -5.36 12.04 11.22
CA VAL A 62 -6.09 12.87 10.25
C VAL A 62 -6.63 12.04 9.09
N LEU A 63 -5.91 11.00 8.70
CA LEU A 63 -6.25 10.20 7.52
C LEU A 63 -6.66 8.80 7.93
N GLU A 64 -7.78 8.35 7.38
CA GLU A 64 -8.19 6.96 7.36
C GLU A 64 -8.15 6.41 5.94
N HIS A 65 -8.02 5.10 5.85
CA HIS A 65 -8.04 4.41 4.57
C HIS A 65 -9.21 3.45 4.58
N ARG A 66 -10.19 3.73 3.72
CA ARG A 66 -11.41 2.93 3.62
C ARG A 66 -11.30 1.99 2.42
N PRO A 67 -11.53 0.68 2.60
CA PRO A 67 -11.55 -0.24 1.46
C PRO A 67 -12.71 0.10 0.52
N ASN A 68 -12.47 0.03 -0.79
CA ASN A 68 -13.54 0.13 -1.77
C ASN A 68 -14.23 -1.24 -1.90
N THR A 69 -15.31 -1.43 -1.14
CA THR A 69 -16.01 -2.71 -1.03
C THR A 69 -16.63 -3.18 -2.35
N GLU A 70 -17.04 -2.25 -3.22
CA GLU A 70 -17.59 -2.57 -4.55
C GLU A 70 -16.51 -3.17 -5.46
N SER A 71 -15.38 -2.47 -5.62
CA SER A 71 -14.22 -2.93 -6.39
C SER A 71 -13.68 -4.26 -5.85
N LEU A 72 -13.50 -4.35 -4.53
CA LEU A 72 -13.00 -5.57 -3.89
C LEU A 72 -13.97 -6.73 -4.04
N GLY A 73 -15.29 -6.47 -4.02
CA GLY A 73 -16.31 -7.48 -4.29
C GLY A 73 -16.25 -8.00 -5.73
N ALA A 74 -16.01 -7.13 -6.71
CA ALA A 74 -15.81 -7.54 -8.11
C ALA A 74 -14.54 -8.38 -8.29
N LEU A 75 -13.44 -7.96 -7.66
CA LEU A 75 -12.17 -8.69 -7.66
C LEU A 75 -12.29 -10.06 -6.98
N LYS A 76 -13.03 -10.15 -5.88
CA LYS A 76 -13.34 -11.40 -5.19
C LYS A 76 -14.05 -12.38 -6.13
N ARG A 77 -15.12 -11.93 -6.80
CA ARG A 77 -15.85 -12.75 -7.78
C ARG A 77 -14.95 -13.21 -8.93
N ALA A 78 -14.14 -12.32 -9.48
CA ALA A 78 -13.22 -12.64 -10.57
C ALA A 78 -12.12 -13.66 -10.17
N LEU A 79 -11.65 -13.59 -8.93
CA LEU A 79 -10.71 -14.58 -8.39
C LEU A 79 -11.40 -15.93 -8.15
N GLN A 80 -12.62 -15.93 -7.60
CA GLN A 80 -13.40 -17.15 -7.34
C GLN A 80 -13.74 -17.90 -8.62
N SER A 81 -14.19 -17.20 -9.66
CA SER A 81 -14.53 -17.78 -10.96
C SER A 81 -13.32 -18.16 -11.81
N GLY A 82 -12.11 -17.76 -11.42
CA GLY A 82 -10.89 -17.93 -12.22
C GLY A 82 -10.80 -16.99 -13.44
N THR A 83 -11.76 -16.07 -13.61
CA THR A 83 -11.76 -15.14 -14.76
C THR A 83 -10.65 -14.10 -14.66
N LEU A 84 -10.09 -13.86 -13.45
CA LEU A 84 -9.00 -12.92 -13.26
C LEU A 84 -7.77 -13.24 -14.14
N GLY A 85 -7.31 -14.49 -14.14
CA GLY A 85 -6.19 -14.94 -14.99
C GLY A 85 -6.55 -15.11 -16.46
N GLN A 86 -7.85 -15.18 -16.78
CA GLN A 86 -8.34 -15.21 -18.16
C GLN A 86 -8.30 -13.80 -18.76
N GLN A 87 -8.77 -12.79 -18.02
CA GLN A 87 -8.86 -11.41 -18.47
C GLN A 87 -7.52 -10.68 -18.44
N TYR A 88 -6.73 -10.88 -17.38
CA TYR A 88 -5.47 -10.17 -17.17
C TYR A 88 -4.29 -11.13 -17.24
N GLY A 89 -3.16 -10.63 -17.70
CA GLY A 89 -1.90 -11.37 -17.70
C GLY A 89 -0.94 -10.96 -16.61
N GLY A 90 -1.37 -10.15 -15.65
CA GLY A 90 -0.59 -9.72 -14.50
C GLY A 90 -1.28 -8.59 -13.72
N MET A 91 -0.71 -8.28 -12.55
CA MET A 91 -1.20 -7.20 -11.68
C MET A 91 -0.09 -6.23 -11.29
N ILE A 92 -0.46 -4.99 -10.98
CA ILE A 92 0.46 -3.92 -10.56
C ILE A 92 0.04 -3.39 -9.19
N PHE A 93 1.01 -3.16 -8.31
CA PHE A 93 0.84 -2.64 -6.95
C PHE A 93 1.88 -1.55 -6.64
N THR A 94 1.44 -0.33 -6.36
CA THR A 94 2.32 0.79 -5.98
C THR A 94 2.17 1.19 -4.51
N SER A 95 1.24 0.57 -3.79
CA SER A 95 0.89 0.90 -2.42
C SER A 95 0.74 -0.35 -1.58
N GLN A 96 1.33 -0.34 -0.38
CA GLN A 96 1.12 -1.38 0.62
C GLN A 96 -0.37 -1.58 0.94
N ARG A 97 -1.17 -0.49 0.95
CA ARG A 97 -2.60 -0.56 1.26
C ARG A 97 -3.41 -1.30 0.19
N ALA A 98 -3.01 -1.17 -1.08
CA ALA A 98 -3.60 -1.96 -2.15
C ALA A 98 -3.30 -3.46 -1.97
N VAL A 99 -2.10 -3.80 -1.48
CA VAL A 99 -1.73 -5.17 -1.14
C VAL A 99 -2.55 -5.70 0.04
N GLU A 100 -2.74 -4.90 1.09
CA GLU A 100 -3.57 -5.27 2.24
C GLU A 100 -5.03 -5.52 1.84
N ALA A 101 -5.61 -4.63 1.03
CA ALA A 101 -6.97 -4.79 0.52
C ALA A 101 -7.10 -6.05 -0.37
N TRP A 102 -6.11 -6.32 -1.23
CA TRP A 102 -6.06 -7.54 -2.02
C TRP A 102 -5.88 -8.81 -1.17
N ALA A 103 -5.04 -8.76 -0.14
CA ALA A 103 -4.83 -9.87 0.77
C ALA A 103 -6.12 -10.27 1.49
N GLU A 104 -6.96 -9.31 1.88
CA GLU A 104 -8.28 -9.59 2.46
C GLU A 104 -9.21 -10.31 1.45
N VAL A 105 -9.17 -9.91 0.18
CA VAL A 105 -9.90 -10.62 -0.89
C VAL A 105 -9.43 -12.06 -1.00
N VAL A 106 -8.12 -12.30 -1.10
CA VAL A 106 -7.55 -13.65 -1.19
C VAL A 106 -7.95 -14.50 0.01
N LYS A 107 -7.78 -13.97 1.24
CA LYS A 107 -8.13 -14.66 2.48
C LYS A 107 -9.63 -14.95 2.58
N SER A 108 -10.48 -14.02 2.12
CA SER A 108 -11.93 -14.23 2.08
C SER A 108 -12.32 -15.34 1.10
N VAL A 109 -11.69 -15.40 -0.08
CA VAL A 109 -11.93 -16.47 -1.06
C VAL A 109 -11.46 -17.82 -0.52
N GLU A 110 -10.29 -17.87 0.12
CA GLU A 110 -9.74 -19.10 0.70
C GLU A 110 -10.59 -19.66 1.85
N ARG A 111 -11.24 -18.79 2.64
CA ARG A 111 -12.16 -19.18 3.72
C ARG A 111 -13.50 -19.73 3.23
N GLU A 112 -13.98 -19.29 2.07
CA GLU A 112 -15.29 -19.65 1.52
C GLU A 112 -15.28 -20.94 0.69
N LEU A 113 -14.13 -21.57 0.50
CA LEU A 113 -14.04 -22.87 -0.16
C LEU A 113 -14.71 -23.94 0.74
N PRO A 114 -15.75 -24.65 0.26
CA PRO A 114 -16.38 -25.69 1.06
C PRO A 114 -15.38 -26.83 1.33
N PRO A 115 -15.40 -27.46 2.52
CA PRO A 115 -14.78 -28.76 2.69
C PRO A 115 -15.48 -29.72 1.73
N THR A 116 -14.79 -30.12 0.65
CA THR A 116 -15.29 -31.20 -0.20
C THR A 116 -15.32 -32.46 0.63
N GLU A 117 -16.52 -33.02 0.87
CA GLU A 117 -16.68 -34.38 1.38
C GLU A 117 -15.87 -35.35 0.53
N ASP A 118 -15.11 -36.22 1.19
CA ASP A 118 -14.30 -37.26 0.58
C ASP A 118 -15.16 -38.14 -0.33
N ARG A 119 -15.00 -37.98 -1.65
CA ARG A 119 -15.35 -39.03 -2.62
C ARG A 119 -14.12 -39.89 -2.89
N THR A 120 -13.58 -40.51 -1.85
CA THR A 120 -12.64 -41.63 -1.96
C THR A 120 -12.82 -42.55 -0.76
N THR A 121 -13.81 -43.43 -0.80
CA THR A 121 -13.79 -44.74 -0.13
C THR A 121 -14.92 -45.64 -0.70
N GLU A 122 -14.70 -46.18 -1.90
CA GLU A 122 -15.16 -47.52 -2.26
C GLU A 122 -14.00 -48.28 -2.92
N LEU A 123 -12.82 -48.28 -2.27
CA LEU A 123 -11.75 -49.23 -2.55
C LEU A 123 -10.95 -49.41 -1.25
N ASP A 124 -11.63 -49.85 -0.19
CA ASP A 124 -10.96 -50.34 1.02
C ASP A 124 -11.45 -51.76 1.30
N SER A 125 -10.94 -52.68 0.49
CA SER A 125 -10.81 -54.09 0.88
C SER A 125 -9.59 -54.65 0.16
N PHE A 126 -8.71 -55.26 0.94
CA PHE A 126 -7.46 -55.93 0.56
C PHE A 126 -6.15 -55.11 0.62
N GLU A 127 -5.86 -54.54 1.79
CA GLU A 127 -4.50 -54.64 2.34
C GLU A 127 -4.50 -55.57 3.57
N GLN A 128 -4.18 -56.85 3.35
CA GLN A 128 -3.69 -57.72 4.39
C GLN A 128 -2.35 -58.30 3.91
N GLU A 129 -1.31 -57.96 4.66
CA GLU A 129 0.04 -58.55 4.69
C GLU A 129 0.93 -58.38 3.46
N ARG A 130 1.92 -57.47 3.56
CA ARG A 130 3.35 -57.83 3.41
C ARG A 130 4.27 -56.99 4.28
N THR A 131 4.74 -57.64 5.34
CA THR A 131 5.93 -57.29 6.13
C THR A 131 7.20 -57.30 5.27
N ILE A 132 8.04 -56.29 5.46
CA ILE A 132 9.39 -56.18 4.89
C ILE A 132 10.33 -57.22 5.54
N GLN A 133 11.04 -58.03 4.76
CA GLN A 133 12.31 -58.66 5.17
C GLN A 133 13.36 -58.71 4.03
N VAL A 134 14.41 -57.90 4.24
CA VAL A 134 15.87 -58.07 4.08
C VAL A 134 16.49 -59.11 3.10
N PHE A 135 17.46 -58.58 2.33
CA PHE A 135 18.52 -59.11 1.44
C PHE A 135 19.06 -60.56 1.58
N GLY A 136 19.40 -61.15 0.41
CA GLY A 136 20.46 -62.17 0.21
C GLY A 136 20.42 -62.84 -1.19
N PRO A 137 21.55 -63.12 -1.87
CA PRO A 137 21.62 -63.26 -3.34
C PRO A 137 21.60 -64.71 -3.86
N GLY A 138 21.09 -64.94 -5.08
CA GLY A 138 21.09 -66.25 -5.73
C GLY A 138 20.78 -66.23 -7.23
N THR A 139 21.63 -66.92 -7.96
CA THR A 139 21.73 -67.17 -9.42
C THR A 139 20.58 -67.96 -10.08
N GLY A 140 20.38 -67.80 -11.40
CA GLY A 140 19.75 -68.79 -12.30
C GLY A 140 18.57 -68.25 -13.14
N VAL A 141 18.70 -67.92 -14.44
CA VAL A 141 18.66 -68.81 -15.64
C VAL A 141 17.22 -69.17 -16.13
N ILE A 142 16.88 -68.60 -17.31
CA ILE A 142 16.10 -69.11 -18.48
C ILE A 142 14.58 -69.40 -18.39
N GLY A 143 13.84 -68.91 -19.43
CA GLY A 143 12.67 -69.57 -20.04
C GLY A 143 11.45 -68.66 -20.30
N SER A 144 11.32 -68.03 -21.47
CA SER A 144 10.49 -68.46 -22.63
C SER A 144 8.96 -68.22 -22.53
N GLN A 145 8.49 -67.28 -23.36
CA GLN A 145 7.19 -67.01 -24.04
C GLN A 145 6.09 -68.13 -24.11
N PRO A 146 4.91 -67.90 -24.75
CA PRO A 146 4.04 -66.72 -24.93
C PRO A 146 2.54 -67.04 -24.69
N GLY A 147 1.63 -66.05 -24.76
CA GLY A 147 0.19 -66.34 -24.79
C GLY A 147 -0.70 -65.11 -25.01
N ALA A 148 -1.24 -64.99 -26.22
CA ALA A 148 -2.18 -63.96 -26.64
C ALA A 148 -3.57 -64.15 -26.01
N ASN A 149 -4.27 -63.05 -25.72
CA ASN A 149 -5.62 -62.85 -26.27
C ASN A 149 -6.14 -61.42 -26.12
N SER A 150 -6.86 -61.06 -27.18
CA SER A 150 -7.64 -59.86 -27.52
C SER A 150 -8.61 -59.34 -26.47
N GLY A 151 -8.76 -58.01 -26.42
CA GLY A 151 -9.87 -57.32 -25.75
C GLY A 151 -9.86 -55.82 -26.05
N GLU A 152 -10.71 -55.43 -26.99
CA GLU A 152 -11.23 -54.11 -27.36
C GLU A 152 -10.77 -52.87 -26.56
N ALA A 153 -10.08 -51.95 -27.25
CA ALA A 153 -9.77 -50.62 -26.75
C ALA A 153 -10.93 -49.64 -27.06
N SER A 154 -11.73 -49.34 -26.04
CA SER A 154 -12.59 -48.14 -26.05
C SER A 154 -11.72 -46.90 -25.91
N GLN A 155 -11.69 -46.11 -26.99
CA GLN A 155 -11.12 -44.77 -27.02
C GLN A 155 -11.90 -43.85 -26.08
N HIS A 156 -11.29 -43.49 -24.94
CA HIS A 156 -11.66 -42.29 -24.22
C HIS A 156 -10.71 -41.17 -24.65
N VAL A 157 -11.27 -40.24 -25.41
CA VAL A 157 -10.65 -38.97 -25.79
C VAL A 157 -10.38 -38.18 -24.52
N THR A 158 -9.11 -38.13 -24.10
CA THR A 158 -8.65 -37.17 -23.09
C THR A 158 -8.31 -35.88 -23.80
N ASP A 159 -9.09 -34.83 -23.53
CA ASP A 159 -8.78 -33.45 -23.92
C ASP A 159 -7.32 -33.14 -23.59
N SER A 160 -6.57 -32.81 -24.63
CA SER A 160 -5.15 -32.46 -24.55
C SER A 160 -4.97 -31.07 -23.95
N GLU A 161 -4.94 -30.97 -22.62
CA GLU A 161 -4.32 -29.86 -21.89
C GLU A 161 -2.79 -30.02 -21.91
N HIS A 162 -2.14 -29.64 -23.02
CA HIS A 162 -0.68 -29.56 -23.06
C HIS A 162 -0.20 -28.24 -23.66
N VAL A 163 0.80 -27.66 -22.99
CA VAL A 163 1.63 -26.47 -23.31
C VAL A 163 1.14 -25.11 -22.78
N ASP A 164 1.02 -24.93 -21.45
CA ASP A 164 1.12 -23.60 -20.81
C ASP A 164 1.92 -23.65 -19.49
N ASP A 165 2.87 -24.60 -19.39
CA ASP A 165 3.43 -25.05 -18.10
C ASP A 165 4.49 -24.12 -17.48
N ASP A 166 4.85 -23.00 -18.12
CA ASP A 166 5.98 -22.14 -17.70
C ASP A 166 5.63 -20.66 -17.46
N PHE A 167 4.33 -20.28 -17.50
CA PHE A 167 3.92 -18.88 -17.33
C PHE A 167 3.50 -18.58 -15.88
N SER A 168 4.38 -17.90 -15.13
CA SER A 168 4.03 -17.31 -13.84
C SER A 168 3.19 -16.04 -14.03
N PHE A 169 2.18 -15.81 -13.19
CA PHE A 169 1.40 -14.57 -13.20
C PHE A 169 2.17 -13.43 -12.48
N PRO A 170 2.68 -12.42 -13.20
CA PRO A 170 3.53 -11.39 -12.61
C PRO A 170 2.72 -10.41 -11.74
N LEU A 171 3.21 -10.20 -10.52
CA LEU A 171 2.78 -9.16 -9.58
C LEU A 171 3.86 -8.09 -9.52
N TYR A 172 3.69 -7.04 -10.31
CA TYR A 172 4.63 -5.92 -10.38
C TYR A 172 4.46 -4.99 -9.18
N THR A 173 5.56 -4.59 -8.55
CA THR A 173 5.53 -3.81 -7.31
C THR A 173 6.57 -2.70 -7.25
N VAL A 174 6.26 -1.62 -6.54
CA VAL A 174 7.20 -0.54 -6.22
C VAL A 174 7.59 -0.60 -4.75
N GLY A 175 8.89 -0.75 -4.50
CA GLY A 175 9.52 -0.51 -3.21
C GLY A 175 9.51 -1.71 -2.24
N PRO A 176 10.39 -1.69 -1.22
CA PRO A 176 10.59 -2.86 -0.35
C PRO A 176 9.37 -3.22 0.51
N ALA A 177 8.60 -2.24 0.98
CA ALA A 177 7.44 -2.49 1.85
C ALA A 177 6.34 -3.26 1.11
N THR A 178 5.91 -2.74 -0.04
CA THR A 178 4.90 -3.36 -0.91
C THR A 178 5.34 -4.75 -1.37
N SER A 179 6.61 -4.91 -1.76
CA SER A 179 7.18 -6.19 -2.18
C SER A 179 7.20 -7.23 -1.06
N ARG A 180 7.55 -6.84 0.16
CA ARG A 180 7.50 -7.74 1.32
C ARG A 180 6.07 -8.20 1.59
N ALA A 181 5.11 -7.28 1.61
CA ALA A 181 3.70 -7.62 1.84
C ALA A 181 3.16 -8.62 0.81
N LEU A 182 3.48 -8.45 -0.49
CA LEU A 182 3.08 -9.40 -1.53
C LEU A 182 3.76 -10.76 -1.38
N ASN A 183 5.06 -10.80 -1.10
CA ASN A 183 5.77 -12.06 -0.89
C ASN A 183 5.22 -12.83 0.33
N THR A 184 4.90 -12.11 1.42
CA THR A 184 4.22 -12.69 2.57
C THR A 184 2.88 -13.30 2.18
N LEU A 185 2.06 -12.58 1.41
CA LEU A 185 0.77 -13.12 0.93
C LEU A 185 0.96 -14.38 0.08
N VAL A 186 1.89 -14.36 -0.88
CA VAL A 186 2.19 -15.52 -1.73
C VAL A 186 2.66 -16.72 -0.90
N ALA A 187 3.53 -16.50 0.09
CA ALA A 187 3.99 -17.54 1.00
C ALA A 187 2.86 -18.09 1.88
N GLU A 188 2.06 -17.22 2.50
CA GLU A 188 0.91 -17.58 3.34
C GLU A 188 -0.09 -18.45 2.57
N SER A 189 -0.49 -18.02 1.36
CA SER A 189 -1.41 -18.77 0.50
C SER A 189 -0.82 -20.09 0.01
N SER A 190 0.50 -20.19 -0.13
CA SER A 190 1.18 -21.45 -0.50
C SER A 190 1.28 -22.43 0.67
N THR A 191 1.37 -21.92 1.91
CA THR A 191 1.46 -22.74 3.14
C THR A 191 0.10 -23.20 3.67
N THR A 192 -0.99 -22.55 3.29
CA THR A 192 -2.36 -22.85 3.74
C THR A 192 -2.91 -24.10 3.03
N THR A 193 -2.47 -25.27 3.48
CA THR A 193 -3.09 -26.62 3.45
C THR A 193 -3.72 -27.17 2.15
N LYS A 194 -3.15 -28.27 1.65
CA LYS A 194 -3.79 -29.43 0.97
C LYS A 194 -4.65 -29.23 -0.30
N LYS A 195 -4.88 -28.01 -0.81
CA LYS A 195 -5.54 -27.79 -2.12
C LYS A 195 -5.05 -26.48 -2.75
N ALA A 196 -4.84 -26.46 -4.07
CA ALA A 196 -4.44 -25.24 -4.78
C ALA A 196 -5.56 -24.18 -4.70
N SER A 197 -5.37 -23.14 -3.89
CA SER A 197 -6.28 -21.99 -3.79
C SER A 197 -6.42 -21.28 -5.15
N PRO A 198 -7.54 -20.59 -5.41
CA PRO A 198 -7.71 -19.82 -6.65
C PRO A 198 -6.57 -18.83 -6.92
N PHE A 199 -5.97 -18.27 -5.88
CA PHE A 199 -4.81 -17.39 -5.98
C PHE A 199 -3.52 -18.14 -6.32
N THR A 200 -3.24 -19.28 -5.67
CA THR A 200 -2.03 -20.09 -5.98
C THR A 200 -2.09 -20.74 -7.36
N ARG A 201 -3.29 -21.00 -7.91
CA ARG A 201 -3.47 -21.45 -9.31
C ARG A 201 -2.94 -20.47 -10.34
N LEU A 202 -2.85 -19.18 -10.01
CA LEU A 202 -2.23 -18.18 -10.88
C LEU A 202 -0.69 -18.30 -10.94
N ARG A 203 -0.06 -19.07 -10.03
CA ARG A 203 1.40 -19.14 -9.88
C ARG A 203 2.03 -17.73 -9.78
N PRO A 204 1.62 -16.91 -8.79
CA PRO A 204 2.03 -15.51 -8.71
C PRO A 204 3.53 -15.34 -8.47
N SER A 205 4.16 -14.39 -9.17
CA SER A 205 5.58 -14.04 -9.01
C SER A 205 5.76 -12.55 -8.77
N VAL A 206 6.40 -12.16 -7.67
CA VAL A 206 6.57 -10.75 -7.28
C VAL A 206 7.81 -10.16 -7.96
N LEU A 207 7.63 -9.09 -8.74
CA LEU A 207 8.67 -8.50 -9.58
C LEU A 207 8.76 -6.97 -9.42
N GLY A 208 9.95 -6.41 -9.63
CA GLY A 208 10.14 -4.95 -9.70
C GLY A 208 10.45 -4.27 -8.37
N ALA A 209 10.69 -5.01 -7.29
CA ALA A 209 11.05 -4.49 -5.96
C ALA A 209 12.20 -3.45 -5.98
N GLN A 210 13.15 -3.63 -6.90
CA GLN A 210 14.35 -2.83 -7.11
C GLN A 210 14.12 -1.53 -7.89
N THR A 211 12.95 -1.34 -8.49
CA THR A 211 12.70 -0.22 -9.42
C THR A 211 12.61 1.14 -8.71
N GLY A 212 12.18 1.14 -7.44
CA GLY A 212 12.12 2.31 -6.55
C GLY A 212 11.06 3.36 -6.89
N THR A 213 10.69 3.53 -8.15
CA THR A 213 9.69 4.51 -8.61
C THR A 213 8.74 3.90 -9.64
N GLY A 214 7.52 4.45 -9.76
CA GLY A 214 6.55 4.01 -10.77
C GLY A 214 7.04 4.19 -12.22
N GLY A 215 7.86 5.21 -12.49
CA GLY A 215 8.43 5.43 -13.82
C GLY A 215 9.41 4.33 -14.22
N ASN A 216 10.31 3.95 -13.32
CA ASN A 216 11.25 2.84 -13.55
C ASN A 216 10.51 1.50 -13.63
N LEU A 217 9.48 1.30 -12.80
CA LEU A 217 8.65 0.11 -12.86
C LEU A 217 7.95 -0.01 -14.22
N ALA A 218 7.42 1.09 -14.77
CA ALA A 218 6.77 1.05 -16.07
C ALA A 218 7.73 0.63 -17.20
N GLN A 219 8.97 1.13 -17.19
CA GLN A 219 10.00 0.70 -18.15
C GLN A 219 10.37 -0.77 -17.97
N TYR A 220 10.49 -1.23 -16.73
CA TYR A 220 10.70 -2.64 -16.43
C TYR A 220 9.55 -3.51 -16.95
N ILE A 221 8.30 -3.10 -16.73
CA ILE A 221 7.11 -3.81 -17.23
C ILE A 221 7.11 -3.86 -18.76
N LEU A 222 7.40 -2.75 -19.46
CA LEU A 222 7.49 -2.75 -20.93
C LEU A 222 8.48 -3.79 -21.43
N SER A 223 9.68 -3.85 -20.85
CA SER A 223 10.69 -4.81 -21.28
C SER A 223 10.29 -6.25 -20.93
N HIS A 224 9.89 -6.49 -19.69
CA HIS A 224 9.62 -7.84 -19.18
C HIS A 224 8.35 -8.44 -19.79
N TYR A 225 7.25 -7.70 -19.80
CA TYR A 225 5.95 -8.20 -20.23
C TYR A 225 5.88 -8.40 -21.75
N ASN A 226 6.50 -7.50 -22.54
CA ASN A 226 6.62 -7.72 -23.98
C ASN A 226 7.48 -8.95 -24.30
N GLY A 227 8.57 -9.18 -23.54
CA GLY A 227 9.37 -10.39 -23.70
C GLY A 227 8.59 -11.69 -23.36
N LEU A 228 7.70 -11.65 -22.36
CA LEU A 228 6.81 -12.77 -22.05
C LEU A 228 5.79 -13.02 -23.17
N ASP A 229 5.19 -11.96 -23.72
CA ASP A 229 4.24 -12.04 -24.83
C ASP A 229 4.91 -12.60 -26.10
N ASP A 230 6.10 -12.10 -26.43
CA ASP A 230 6.91 -12.59 -27.55
C ASP A 230 7.25 -14.07 -27.39
N ARG A 231 7.66 -14.50 -26.18
CA ARG A 231 7.95 -15.91 -25.88
C ARG A 231 6.71 -16.79 -26.06
N LYS A 232 5.54 -16.31 -25.60
CA LYS A 232 4.26 -17.02 -25.75
C LYS A 232 3.88 -17.20 -27.23
N LEU A 233 4.04 -16.16 -28.04
CA LEU A 233 3.82 -16.24 -29.48
C LEU A 233 4.80 -17.21 -30.15
N TYR A 234 6.07 -17.19 -29.74
CA TYR A 234 7.12 -18.05 -30.31
C TYR A 234 6.89 -19.53 -29.97
N THR A 235 6.63 -19.88 -28.70
CA THR A 235 6.34 -21.26 -28.28
C THR A 235 5.12 -21.82 -28.99
N HIS A 236 4.10 -21.00 -29.23
CA HIS A 236 2.91 -21.43 -29.95
C HIS A 236 3.18 -21.62 -31.44
N HIS A 237 4.02 -20.79 -32.05
CA HIS A 237 4.37 -20.89 -33.46
C HIS A 237 5.37 -22.03 -33.76
N ASP A 238 6.30 -22.34 -32.85
CA ASP A 238 7.18 -23.51 -33.00
C ASP A 238 6.44 -24.83 -32.83
N SER A 239 5.43 -24.87 -31.95
CA SER A 239 4.48 -25.99 -31.85
C SER A 239 3.79 -26.27 -33.20
N TRP A 240 3.58 -25.23 -34.01
CA TRP A 240 2.99 -25.30 -35.35
C TRP A 240 3.96 -25.77 -36.45
N ARG A 241 5.28 -25.77 -36.20
CA ARG A 241 6.31 -26.04 -37.22
C ARG A 241 6.94 -27.42 -37.14
N TRP A 242 6.56 -28.26 -36.18
CA TRP A 242 7.13 -29.62 -36.11
C TRP A 242 6.75 -30.41 -37.37
N PRO A 243 7.72 -30.85 -38.20
CA PRO A 243 7.42 -31.68 -39.35
C PRO A 243 7.02 -33.05 -38.81
N VAL A 244 5.76 -33.42 -39.01
CA VAL A 244 5.30 -34.80 -38.87
C VAL A 244 6.06 -35.63 -39.91
N THR A 245 7.19 -36.23 -39.51
CA THR A 245 7.81 -37.31 -40.29
C THR A 245 7.07 -38.60 -39.98
N SER A 246 6.23 -39.01 -40.93
CA SER A 246 5.76 -40.36 -41.31
C SER A 246 5.44 -41.37 -40.19
N THR A 247 4.26 -42.02 -40.17
CA THR A 247 3.77 -42.91 -41.25
C THR A 247 2.25 -43.18 -41.17
N LEU A 248 1.63 -43.24 -42.36
CA LEU A 248 0.24 -43.64 -42.71
C LEU A 248 -0.89 -42.60 -42.47
N GLY A 249 -1.43 -42.08 -43.58
CA GLY A 249 -2.66 -41.26 -43.63
C GLY A 249 -3.97 -42.09 -43.55
N PRO A 250 -5.16 -41.54 -43.89
CA PRO A 250 -5.35 -40.68 -45.07
C PRO A 250 -6.28 -39.45 -44.91
N THR A 251 -6.18 -38.61 -45.96
CA THR A 251 -7.20 -37.73 -46.55
C THR A 251 -7.66 -36.43 -45.87
N ARG A 252 -7.38 -35.35 -46.62
CA ARG A 252 -8.19 -34.14 -46.79
C ARG A 252 -8.23 -33.22 -45.57
N GLY A 253 -7.53 -32.09 -45.68
CA GLY A 253 -7.62 -31.00 -44.72
C GLY A 253 -9.07 -30.58 -44.53
N GLU A 254 -9.66 -30.99 -43.41
CA GLU A 254 -10.82 -30.34 -42.87
C GLU A 254 -10.39 -28.92 -42.48
N PRO A 255 -11.04 -27.87 -43.01
CA PRO A 255 -10.79 -26.53 -42.53
C PRO A 255 -11.12 -26.53 -41.04
N ARG A 256 -10.13 -26.19 -40.19
CA ARG A 256 -10.44 -25.78 -38.82
C ARG A 256 -11.63 -24.82 -38.87
N SER A 257 -12.68 -25.11 -38.10
CA SER A 257 -13.86 -24.27 -38.01
C SER A 257 -13.44 -22.85 -37.67
N ASP A 258 -14.14 -21.85 -38.22
CA ASP A 258 -13.77 -20.45 -37.98
C ASP A 258 -13.85 -20.09 -36.48
N ALA A 259 -14.75 -20.74 -35.73
CA ALA A 259 -14.81 -20.66 -34.26
C ALA A 259 -13.51 -21.12 -33.55
N ALA A 260 -12.90 -22.22 -33.98
CA ALA A 260 -11.65 -22.70 -33.38
C ALA A 260 -10.45 -21.78 -33.68
N LYS A 261 -10.47 -21.09 -34.82
CA LYS A 261 -9.44 -20.09 -35.17
C LYS A 261 -9.63 -18.79 -34.39
N ASP A 262 -10.87 -18.41 -34.13
CA ASP A 262 -11.20 -17.21 -33.35
C ASP A 262 -10.81 -17.41 -31.87
N ASP A 263 -11.12 -18.57 -31.28
CA ASP A 263 -10.69 -18.94 -29.93
C ASP A 263 -9.15 -18.94 -29.78
N GLU A 264 -8.42 -19.43 -30.78
CA GLU A 264 -6.95 -19.45 -30.78
C GLU A 264 -6.37 -18.04 -30.90
N ARG A 265 -6.95 -17.18 -31.76
CA ARG A 265 -6.57 -15.76 -31.87
C ARG A 265 -6.82 -14.99 -30.58
N GLU A 266 -7.92 -15.29 -29.89
CA GLU A 266 -8.25 -14.65 -28.62
C GLU A 266 -7.29 -15.07 -27.50
N ARG A 267 -6.93 -16.36 -27.44
CA ARG A 267 -5.93 -16.89 -26.48
C ARG A 267 -4.52 -16.31 -26.69
N LEU A 268 -4.16 -16.02 -27.94
CA LEU A 268 -2.88 -15.44 -28.33
C LEU A 268 -2.84 -13.92 -28.24
N ARG A 269 -3.98 -13.27 -28.00
CA ARG A 269 -4.01 -11.83 -27.81
C ARG A 269 -3.29 -11.46 -26.51
N LYS A 270 -2.41 -10.48 -26.61
CA LYS A 270 -1.74 -9.87 -25.47
C LYS A 270 -2.77 -9.35 -24.46
N LYS A 271 -2.71 -9.89 -23.24
CA LYS A 271 -3.63 -9.53 -22.16
C LYS A 271 -3.25 -8.18 -21.55
N GLY A 272 -4.24 -7.48 -21.01
CA GLY A 272 -4.00 -6.28 -20.22
C GLY A 272 -3.42 -6.59 -18.84
N LEU A 273 -2.99 -5.55 -18.15
CA LEU A 273 -2.59 -5.60 -16.75
C LEU A 273 -3.63 -4.92 -15.87
N LEU A 274 -3.92 -5.51 -14.73
CA LEU A 274 -4.80 -4.92 -13.72
C LEU A 274 -3.97 -4.12 -12.71
N PHE A 275 -4.26 -2.83 -12.58
CA PHE A 275 -3.54 -1.96 -11.65
C PHE A 275 -4.41 -1.62 -10.44
N LEU A 276 -4.04 -2.13 -9.27
CA LEU A 276 -4.72 -1.82 -8.02
C LEU A 276 -4.16 -0.54 -7.41
N VAL A 277 -4.97 0.51 -7.42
CA VAL A 277 -4.59 1.87 -7.00
C VAL A 277 -5.43 2.35 -5.82
N GLY A 278 -4.96 3.42 -5.17
CA GLY A 278 -5.85 4.25 -4.36
C GLY A 278 -6.56 5.30 -5.24
N GLU A 279 -7.34 6.18 -4.63
CA GLU A 279 -8.03 7.32 -5.27
C GLU A 279 -7.13 8.25 -6.13
N GLN A 280 -5.80 8.11 -6.03
CA GLN A 280 -4.84 9.06 -6.60
C GLN A 280 -4.56 8.83 -8.10
N ARG A 281 -5.26 9.57 -8.96
CA ARG A 281 -5.27 9.47 -10.44
C ARG A 281 -4.06 10.06 -11.20
N ARG A 282 -2.84 10.04 -10.64
CA ARG A 282 -1.65 10.67 -11.27
C ARG A 282 -0.49 9.73 -11.55
N ASP A 283 -0.76 8.42 -11.58
CA ASP A 283 0.28 7.45 -11.88
C ASP A 283 0.85 7.59 -13.29
N ILE A 284 2.17 7.48 -13.36
CA ILE A 284 2.94 7.53 -14.61
C ILE A 284 2.89 6.19 -15.36
N ILE A 285 2.52 5.11 -14.66
CA ILE A 285 2.53 3.73 -15.18
C ILE A 285 1.56 3.59 -16.35
N PRO A 286 0.24 3.86 -16.24
CA PRO A 286 -0.69 3.73 -17.37
C PRO A 286 -0.26 4.58 -18.57
N LYS A 287 0.18 5.83 -18.31
CA LYS A 287 0.65 6.75 -19.35
C LYS A 287 1.85 6.20 -20.13
N THR A 288 2.75 5.50 -19.45
CA THR A 288 3.97 4.92 -20.05
C THR A 288 3.67 3.61 -20.78
N LEU A 289 2.80 2.76 -20.22
CA LEU A 289 2.47 1.45 -20.76
C LEU A 289 1.52 1.52 -21.97
N MET A 290 0.50 2.38 -21.89
CA MET A 290 -0.47 2.55 -22.95
C MET A 290 0.01 3.53 -24.03
N ASP A 291 0.92 4.44 -23.64
CA ASP A 291 1.54 5.46 -24.47
C ASP A 291 0.56 6.14 -25.44
N ALA A 292 -0.36 6.92 -24.87
CA ALA A 292 -1.36 7.68 -25.63
C ALA A 292 -0.73 8.65 -26.65
N LYS A 293 0.57 8.97 -26.52
CA LYS A 293 1.32 9.84 -27.44
C LYS A 293 1.91 9.09 -28.65
N GLY A 294 1.81 7.76 -28.68
CA GLY A 294 2.08 6.93 -29.86
C GLY A 294 3.56 6.78 -30.25
N LYS A 295 4.48 6.93 -29.30
CA LYS A 295 5.91 6.65 -29.47
C LYS A 295 6.22 5.15 -29.55
N LEU A 296 5.45 4.31 -28.87
CA LEU A 296 5.55 2.86 -28.87
C LEU A 296 4.76 2.26 -30.04
N ALA A 297 5.34 1.23 -30.66
CA ALA A 297 4.65 0.41 -31.65
C ALA A 297 3.40 -0.23 -31.04
N PRO A 298 2.30 -0.43 -31.80
CA PRO A 298 1.05 -0.99 -31.28
C PRO A 298 1.21 -2.30 -30.49
N GLN A 299 2.13 -3.18 -30.92
CA GLN A 299 2.40 -4.47 -30.29
C GLN A 299 3.12 -4.32 -28.93
N GLN A 300 3.88 -3.25 -28.74
CA GLN A 300 4.62 -2.97 -27.51
C GLN A 300 3.75 -2.31 -26.44
N ARG A 301 2.61 -1.73 -26.82
CA ARG A 301 1.67 -1.11 -25.87
C ARG A 301 1.02 -2.19 -25.01
N ILE A 302 0.75 -1.83 -23.75
CA ILE A 302 0.12 -2.72 -22.77
C ILE A 302 -1.10 -1.99 -22.24
N ALA A 303 -2.28 -2.60 -22.40
CA ALA A 303 -3.51 -2.08 -21.83
C ALA A 303 -3.44 -2.19 -20.29
N VAL A 304 -3.91 -1.15 -19.60
CA VAL A 304 -3.92 -1.11 -18.13
C VAL A 304 -5.33 -0.72 -17.68
N ASP A 305 -5.96 -1.58 -16.89
CA ASP A 305 -7.23 -1.28 -16.24
C ASP A 305 -6.94 -0.89 -14.79
N GLU A 306 -7.26 0.36 -14.45
CA GLU A 306 -7.07 0.91 -13.10
C GLU A 306 -8.30 0.62 -12.24
N VAL A 307 -8.09 -0.06 -11.11
CA VAL A 307 -9.14 -0.32 -10.12
C VAL A 307 -8.76 0.31 -8.79
N GLU A 308 -9.57 1.26 -8.36
CA GLU A 308 -9.45 1.86 -7.04
C GLU A 308 -9.93 0.86 -5.98
N VAL A 309 -9.02 0.39 -5.13
CA VAL A 309 -9.31 -0.60 -4.08
C VAL A 309 -9.34 -0.01 -2.68
N TYR A 310 -8.86 1.22 -2.51
CA TYR A 310 -9.01 1.98 -1.27
C TYR A 310 -9.11 3.48 -1.55
N ALA A 311 -9.89 4.17 -0.73
CA ALA A 311 -9.94 5.62 -0.67
C ALA A 311 -9.15 6.11 0.56
N THR A 312 -8.57 7.31 0.48
CA THR A 312 -7.96 7.95 1.65
C THR A 312 -8.77 9.17 1.98
N ASP A 313 -9.38 9.17 3.16
CA ASP A 313 -10.27 10.24 3.59
C ASP A 313 -9.76 10.88 4.88
N VAL A 314 -10.30 12.06 5.21
CA VAL A 314 -10.12 12.64 6.53
C VAL A 314 -10.95 11.84 7.52
N VAL A 315 -10.36 11.45 8.65
CA VAL A 315 -11.06 10.74 9.73
C VAL A 315 -12.27 11.57 10.16
N GLY A 316 -13.46 10.99 10.15
CA GLY A 316 -14.70 11.71 10.49
C GLY A 316 -14.69 12.33 11.89
N SER A 317 -14.03 11.69 12.86
CA SER A 317 -13.87 12.19 14.23
C SER A 317 -12.74 13.21 14.40
N PHE A 318 -11.98 13.53 13.35
CA PHE A 318 -10.77 14.34 13.47
C PHE A 318 -11.05 15.71 14.10
N GLU A 319 -12.08 16.42 13.64
CA GLU A 319 -12.40 17.77 14.12
C GLU A 319 -12.79 17.76 15.60
N ASP A 320 -13.60 16.78 16.02
CA ASP A 320 -14.02 16.59 17.42
C ASP A 320 -12.84 16.18 18.30
N ASP A 321 -12.07 15.16 17.92
CA ASP A 321 -10.90 14.66 18.66
C ASP A 321 -9.84 15.74 18.84
N PHE A 322 -9.64 16.56 17.80
CA PHE A 322 -8.73 17.69 17.84
C PHE A 322 -9.25 18.79 18.79
N THR A 323 -10.52 19.17 18.68
CA THR A 323 -11.15 20.19 19.54
C THR A 323 -11.17 19.79 21.02
N LEU A 324 -11.40 18.51 21.31
CA LEU A 324 -11.33 17.94 22.66
C LEU A 324 -9.94 18.11 23.28
N ARG A 325 -8.87 17.86 22.51
CA ARG A 325 -7.49 18.04 23.00
C ARG A 325 -7.15 19.50 23.24
N LEU A 326 -7.57 20.41 22.35
CA LEU A 326 -7.38 21.85 22.56
C LEU A 326 -8.07 22.31 23.86
N SER A 327 -9.29 21.85 24.08
CA SER A 327 -10.07 22.16 25.29
C SER A 327 -9.41 21.61 26.57
N SER A 328 -8.87 20.39 26.52
CA SER A 328 -8.08 19.80 27.61
C SER A 328 -6.89 20.68 27.95
N PHE A 329 -6.10 21.07 26.95
CA PHE A 329 -4.93 21.92 27.16
C PHE A 329 -5.29 23.29 27.72
N LYS A 330 -6.42 23.87 27.31
CA LYS A 330 -6.93 25.12 27.88
C LYS A 330 -7.27 24.96 29.37
N SER A 331 -7.93 23.86 29.74
CA SER A 331 -8.29 23.55 31.13
C SER A 331 -7.07 23.23 32.03
N GLU A 332 -6.02 22.65 31.44
CA GLU A 332 -4.74 22.36 32.10
C GLU A 332 -3.84 23.60 32.24
N GLY A 333 -4.25 24.74 31.66
CA GLY A 333 -3.53 26.02 31.77
C GLY A 333 -2.37 26.18 30.78
N HIS A 334 -2.30 25.37 29.72
CA HIS A 334 -1.29 25.54 28.68
C HIS A 334 -1.60 26.78 27.84
N LYS A 335 -0.68 27.76 27.88
CA LYS A 335 -0.82 29.02 27.13
C LYS A 335 -0.45 28.88 25.65
N VAL A 336 0.44 27.94 25.31
CA VAL A 336 0.97 27.75 23.97
C VAL A 336 0.82 26.29 23.58
N VAL A 337 0.25 26.02 22.40
CA VAL A 337 0.11 24.69 21.82
C VAL A 337 0.68 24.73 20.40
N ALA A 338 1.57 23.80 20.08
CA ALA A 338 2.10 23.63 18.73
C ALA A 338 1.27 22.60 17.95
N VAL A 339 0.93 22.91 16.70
CA VAL A 339 0.17 22.03 15.79
C VAL A 339 1.03 21.75 14.58
N VAL A 340 1.45 20.49 14.40
CA VAL A 340 2.32 20.05 13.31
C VAL A 340 1.50 19.37 12.22
N VAL A 341 1.50 19.94 11.02
CA VAL A 341 0.69 19.52 9.87
C VAL A 341 1.55 18.75 8.86
N PHE A 342 1.21 17.49 8.64
CA PHE A 342 1.98 16.55 7.81
C PHE A 342 1.54 16.49 6.34
N SER A 343 0.34 16.99 6.03
CA SER A 343 -0.21 16.94 4.68
C SER A 343 -1.26 18.02 4.45
N PRO A 344 -1.55 18.39 3.18
CA PRO A 344 -2.68 19.26 2.84
C PRO A 344 -4.04 18.75 3.35
N GLN A 345 -4.21 17.43 3.37
CA GLN A 345 -5.41 16.79 3.89
C GLN A 345 -5.52 17.05 5.40
N GLY A 346 -6.69 17.53 5.84
CA GLY A 346 -6.96 17.94 7.23
C GLY A 346 -6.70 19.41 7.56
N CYS A 347 -6.06 20.19 6.67
CA CYS A 347 -5.82 21.62 6.91
C CYS A 347 -7.13 22.40 7.17
N GLU A 348 -8.19 22.09 6.43
CA GLU A 348 -9.49 22.76 6.55
C GLU A 348 -10.12 22.54 7.92
N ALA A 349 -10.32 21.27 8.30
CA ALA A 349 -10.89 20.89 9.59
C ALA A 349 -10.03 21.39 10.76
N MET A 350 -8.69 21.37 10.62
CA MET A 350 -7.78 21.95 11.61
C MET A 350 -8.02 23.46 11.77
N LEU A 351 -8.05 24.22 10.66
CA LEU A 351 -8.26 25.67 10.71
C LEU A 351 -9.65 26.03 11.26
N ARG A 352 -10.68 25.24 10.93
CA ARG A 352 -12.04 25.42 11.47
C ARG A 352 -12.07 25.19 12.99
N ALA A 353 -11.48 24.09 13.47
CA ALA A 353 -11.38 23.79 14.89
C ALA A 353 -10.55 24.80 15.69
N LEU A 354 -9.54 25.43 15.07
CA LEU A 354 -8.78 26.53 15.66
C LEU A 354 -9.57 27.86 15.68
N GLY A 355 -10.74 27.92 15.02
CA GLY A 355 -11.49 29.15 14.81
C GLY A 355 -10.76 30.15 13.89
N PHE A 356 -9.86 29.65 13.03
CA PHE A 356 -9.05 30.47 12.13
C PHE A 356 -9.70 30.73 10.79
N ILE A 357 -10.67 29.90 10.40
CA ILE A 357 -11.54 30.14 9.26
C ILE A 357 -13.00 30.06 9.68
N ASP A 358 -13.86 30.80 8.97
CA ASP A 358 -15.31 30.71 9.10
C ASP A 358 -15.90 29.61 8.19
N ASP A 359 -17.22 29.44 8.24
CA ASP A 359 -17.96 28.49 7.38
C ASP A 359 -17.83 28.79 5.88
N THR A 360 -17.39 30.00 5.52
CA THR A 360 -17.11 30.41 4.13
C THR A 360 -15.65 30.22 3.73
N HIS A 361 -14.85 29.57 4.59
CA HIS A 361 -13.42 29.29 4.43
C HIS A 361 -12.55 30.57 4.38
N LYS A 362 -13.05 31.68 4.92
CA LYS A 362 -12.30 32.94 5.02
C LYS A 362 -11.64 33.04 6.38
N LEU A 363 -10.46 33.66 6.42
CA LEU A 363 -9.75 33.92 7.66
C LEU A 363 -10.56 34.80 8.60
N THR A 364 -10.61 34.39 9.86
CA THR A 364 -11.20 35.18 10.94
C THR A 364 -10.25 36.29 11.40
N GLU A 365 -10.79 37.33 12.05
CA GLU A 365 -9.95 38.38 12.64
C GLU A 365 -8.98 37.83 13.70
N SER A 366 -9.40 36.76 14.40
CA SER A 366 -8.57 36.09 15.39
C SER A 366 -7.33 35.44 14.75
N ALA A 367 -7.44 34.92 13.51
CA ALA A 367 -6.35 34.34 12.73
C ALA A 367 -5.39 35.39 12.15
N VAL A 368 -5.92 36.51 11.68
CA VAL A 368 -5.13 37.60 11.09
C VAL A 368 -4.31 38.32 12.17
N ASN A 369 -4.90 38.54 13.34
CA ASN A 369 -4.28 39.30 14.43
C ASN A 369 -3.62 38.43 15.51
N ARG A 370 -3.36 37.14 15.25
CA ARG A 370 -2.83 36.17 16.24
C ARG A 370 -1.61 36.67 17.00
N TRP A 371 -0.71 37.36 16.30
CA TRP A 371 0.57 37.81 16.84
C TRP A 371 0.61 39.31 17.19
N ASN A 372 -0.46 40.06 16.92
CA ASN A 372 -0.52 41.50 17.20
C ASN A 372 -0.93 41.80 18.65
N ALA A 373 -1.58 40.85 19.32
CA ALA A 373 -2.15 41.00 20.65
C ALA A 373 -1.38 40.23 21.75
N ILE A 374 -0.10 39.87 21.54
CA ILE A 374 0.69 39.22 22.59
C ILE A 374 0.93 40.25 23.71
N PRO A 375 0.39 40.09 24.92
CA PRO A 375 0.62 41.03 26.00
C PRO A 375 2.11 41.06 26.32
N ARG A 376 2.70 42.25 26.40
CA ARG A 376 4.08 42.39 26.88
C ARG A 376 4.12 41.84 28.32
N PRO A 377 5.20 41.16 28.74
CA PRO A 377 5.33 40.60 30.09
C PRO A 377 5.25 41.63 31.24
N CYS A 378 5.11 42.93 30.94
CA CYS A 378 5.04 44.02 31.91
C CYS A 378 3.65 44.70 32.00
N ALA A 379 2.62 44.18 31.32
CA ALA A 379 1.26 44.72 31.45
C ALA A 379 0.55 44.14 32.67
N VAL A 380 -0.06 45.01 33.48
CA VAL A 380 -0.88 44.64 34.64
C VAL A 380 -2.10 43.88 34.13
N PRO A 381 -2.44 42.70 34.67
CA PRO A 381 -3.60 41.96 34.21
C PRO A 381 -4.89 42.69 34.63
N ASP A 382 -5.62 43.23 33.66
CA ASP A 382 -7.01 43.62 33.87
C ASP A 382 -7.85 42.33 34.07
N GLN A 383 -8.79 42.39 35.02
CA GLN A 383 -9.42 41.22 35.66
C GLN A 383 -10.41 40.42 34.78
N GLU A 384 -10.43 40.61 33.46
CA GLU A 384 -11.34 39.93 32.53
C GLU A 384 -10.67 39.46 31.22
N GLU A 385 -9.34 39.38 31.14
CA GLU A 385 -8.69 38.72 30.00
C GLU A 385 -8.78 37.19 30.17
N GLU A 386 -9.81 36.56 29.58
CA GLU A 386 -9.79 35.12 29.31
C GLU A 386 -8.41 34.75 28.73
N GLN A 387 -7.65 33.91 29.45
CA GLN A 387 -6.31 33.51 29.05
C GLN A 387 -6.34 32.88 27.66
N ARG A 388 -5.99 33.69 26.65
CA ARG A 388 -6.03 33.31 25.25
C ARG A 388 -4.94 32.28 24.99
N GLN A 389 -5.34 31.08 24.60
CA GLN A 389 -4.42 30.03 24.17
C GLN A 389 -3.87 30.39 22.78
N LEU A 390 -2.54 30.31 22.62
CA LEU A 390 -1.83 30.60 21.38
C LEU A 390 -1.51 29.29 20.65
N TYR A 391 -1.80 29.26 19.36
CA TYR A 391 -1.53 28.12 18.49
C TYR A 391 -0.41 28.44 17.51
N VAL A 392 0.65 27.63 17.54
CA VAL A 392 1.77 27.70 16.59
C VAL A 392 1.59 26.63 15.53
N VAL A 393 1.31 27.02 14.29
CA VAL A 393 1.09 26.10 13.17
C VAL A 393 2.40 25.86 12.42
N VAL A 394 2.88 24.61 12.49
CA VAL A 394 4.11 24.14 11.88
C VAL A 394 3.77 23.22 10.70
N THR A 395 4.31 23.48 9.53
CA THR A 395 4.14 22.62 8.35
C THR A 395 5.37 21.76 8.11
N ILE A 396 5.15 20.49 7.72
CA ILE A 396 6.24 19.54 7.45
C ILE A 396 7.09 19.93 6.24
N GLY A 397 6.57 20.78 5.34
CA GLY A 397 7.29 21.24 4.17
C GLY A 397 6.47 22.16 3.26
N PRO A 398 7.06 22.61 2.14
CA PRO A 398 6.50 23.64 1.26
C PRO A 398 5.13 23.30 0.69
N THR A 399 4.88 22.06 0.29
CA THR A 399 3.59 21.64 -0.29
C THR A 399 2.42 21.93 0.64
N THR A 400 2.56 21.61 1.93
CA THR A 400 1.52 21.84 2.94
C THR A 400 1.36 23.33 3.25
N ARG A 401 2.48 24.06 3.37
CA ARG A 401 2.49 25.52 3.56
C ARG A 401 1.76 26.23 2.42
N ASP A 402 2.14 25.92 1.19
CA ASP A 402 1.58 26.56 0.00
C ASP A 402 0.10 26.23 -0.14
N HIS A 403 -0.32 25.03 0.25
CA HIS A 403 -1.75 24.69 0.32
C HIS A 403 -2.52 25.59 1.31
N LEU A 404 -2.01 25.77 2.53
CA LEU A 404 -2.63 26.65 3.53
C LEU A 404 -2.77 28.09 3.00
N LYS A 405 -1.71 28.62 2.41
CA LYS A 405 -1.68 29.98 1.87
C LYS A 405 -2.61 30.15 0.66
N THR A 406 -2.55 29.23 -0.29
CA THR A 406 -3.26 29.38 -1.57
C THR A 406 -4.76 29.09 -1.42
N LYS A 407 -5.14 28.11 -0.57
CA LYS A 407 -6.54 27.72 -0.40
C LYS A 407 -7.28 28.56 0.65
N PHE A 408 -6.61 28.96 1.73
CA PHE A 408 -7.25 29.63 2.87
C PHE A 408 -6.68 31.01 3.18
N GLY A 409 -5.65 31.47 2.47
CA GLY A 409 -4.92 32.70 2.81
C GLY A 409 -4.09 32.59 4.09
N PHE A 410 -4.02 31.41 4.71
CA PHE A 410 -3.36 31.23 6.01
C PHE A 410 -1.85 31.05 5.86
N ASP A 411 -1.07 31.96 6.45
CA ASP A 411 0.38 31.83 6.56
C ASP A 411 0.75 30.99 7.80
N ALA A 412 1.33 29.81 7.56
CA ALA A 412 1.87 28.97 8.62
C ALA A 412 3.02 29.66 9.35
N ASP A 413 3.11 29.47 10.67
CA ASP A 413 4.12 30.11 11.52
C ASP A 413 5.52 29.56 11.23
N VAL A 414 5.60 28.27 10.92
CA VAL A 414 6.85 27.57 10.60
C VAL A 414 6.65 26.68 9.38
N CYS A 415 7.64 26.68 8.48
CA CYS A 415 7.78 25.68 7.43
C CYS A 415 9.11 24.95 7.64
N ALA A 416 9.04 23.66 7.94
CA ALA A 416 10.24 22.87 8.21
C ALA A 416 11.14 22.80 6.96
N VAL A 417 12.43 23.08 7.15
CA VAL A 417 13.44 23.01 6.08
C VAL A 417 13.63 21.58 5.57
N LYS A 418 13.53 20.61 6.49
CA LYS A 418 13.58 19.18 6.20
C LYS A 418 12.31 18.53 6.76
N PRO A 419 11.67 17.61 6.01
CA PRO A 419 10.50 16.88 6.47
C PRO A 419 10.91 15.76 7.45
N SER A 420 11.52 16.15 8.57
CA SER A 420 12.05 15.25 9.60
C SER A 420 11.69 15.77 11.00
N PRO A 421 11.72 14.90 12.04
CA PRO A 421 11.50 15.32 13.42
C PRO A 421 12.40 16.50 13.84
N GLN A 422 13.69 16.40 13.51
CA GLN A 422 14.67 17.46 13.76
C GLN A 422 14.31 18.76 13.05
N GLY A 423 13.97 18.71 11.76
CA GLY A 423 13.65 19.91 10.98
C GLY A 423 12.41 20.64 11.49
N VAL A 424 11.37 19.89 11.88
CA VAL A 424 10.16 20.44 12.51
C VAL A 424 10.51 21.03 13.88
N GLY A 425 11.24 20.28 14.70
CA GLY A 425 11.58 20.70 16.06
C GLY A 425 12.50 21.92 16.14
N GLU A 426 13.51 22.01 15.29
CA GLU A 426 14.39 23.18 15.20
C GLU A 426 13.60 24.42 14.75
N GLY A 427 12.75 24.29 13.73
CA GLY A 427 11.89 25.37 13.27
C GLY A 427 10.93 25.85 14.35
N LEU A 428 10.29 24.93 15.08
CA LEU A 428 9.40 25.25 16.19
C LEU A 428 10.15 25.98 17.32
N LYS A 429 11.31 25.45 17.77
CA LYS A 429 12.13 26.08 18.82
C LYS A 429 12.55 27.50 18.44
N ALA A 430 13.07 27.68 17.23
CA ALA A 430 13.48 29.00 16.73
C ALA A 430 12.32 30.00 16.72
N PHE A 431 11.13 29.55 16.30
CA PHE A 431 9.94 30.39 16.29
C PHE A 431 9.51 30.79 17.70
N LEU A 432 9.40 29.83 18.63
CA LEU A 432 9.00 30.10 20.01
C LEU A 432 9.94 31.11 20.69
N HIS A 433 11.26 30.96 20.51
CA HIS A 433 12.25 31.93 21.02
C HIS A 433 12.10 33.31 20.37
N SER A 434 11.90 33.38 19.04
CA SER A 434 11.74 34.66 18.33
C SER A 434 10.51 35.45 18.79
N LYS A 435 9.50 34.77 19.34
CA LYS A 435 8.26 35.36 19.86
C LYS A 435 8.27 35.55 21.37
N GLY A 436 9.35 35.16 22.08
CA GLY A 436 9.42 35.23 23.55
C GLY A 436 8.35 34.38 24.24
N LEU A 437 7.88 33.32 23.58
CA LEU A 437 6.88 32.39 24.12
C LEU A 437 7.50 31.37 25.07
N VAL A 438 8.82 31.21 24.97
CA VAL A 438 9.62 30.28 25.74
C VAL A 438 11.01 30.79 26.04
#